data_AF-A0A939PP07-F1
#
_entry.id   AF-A0A939PP07-F1
#
_cell.length_a   1.000
_cell.length_b   1.000
_cell.length_c   1.000
_cell.angle_alpha   90.00
_cell.angle_beta   90.00
_cell.angle_gamma   90.00
#
_symmetry.space_group_name_H-M   'P 1'
#
loop_
_entity.id
_entity.type
_entity.pdbx_description
1 polymer ?
#
loop_
_entity_poly.entity_id
_entity_poly.type
_entity_poly.pdbx_seq_one_letter_code
_entity_poly.pdbx_strand_id
1 'polypeptide(L)'
;MISPLKRTLTVLPLVLLPFGAVAACGGENSKTDCNANSCTVTFDRGVDANASIFGVKAELVSVQNETVTLKIAGEQVTVPVGDGQQQADGFNVSVQSVTKDKVTVKIQHS
;
A
#
# COMPACT_ATOMS: atom_id res chain seq x y z
N MET A 1 -18.58 -31.04 56.96
CA MET A 1 -19.79 -30.82 56.15
C MET A 1 -19.40 -29.90 55.00
N ILE A 2 -19.65 -30.35 53.77
CA ILE A 2 -19.19 -29.76 52.51
C ILE A 2 -20.20 -28.67 52.12
N SER A 3 -19.75 -27.48 51.71
CA SER A 3 -20.64 -26.49 51.10
C SER A 3 -20.01 -25.83 49.87
N PRO A 4 -20.83 -25.50 48.85
CA PRO A 4 -20.41 -25.55 47.45
C PRO A 4 -19.82 -24.24 46.95
N LEU A 5 -18.68 -24.35 46.27
CA LEU A 5 -18.02 -23.28 45.55
C LEU A 5 -18.89 -22.88 44.35
N LYS A 6 -19.65 -21.78 44.46
CA LYS A 6 -20.43 -21.21 43.35
C LYS A 6 -19.47 -20.60 42.31
N ARG A 7 -19.09 -21.40 41.31
CA ARG A 7 -18.38 -20.93 40.10
C ARG A 7 -19.39 -20.26 39.17
N THR A 8 -19.49 -18.93 39.25
CA THR A 8 -20.16 -18.13 38.22
C THR A 8 -19.22 -18.01 37.02
N LEU A 9 -19.43 -18.84 36.01
CA LEU A 9 -18.85 -18.72 34.68
C LEU A 9 -19.56 -17.57 33.94
N THR A 10 -19.04 -16.36 34.06
CA THR A 10 -19.36 -15.26 33.14
C THR A 10 -18.73 -15.56 31.79
N VAL A 11 -19.53 -16.09 30.87
CA VAL A 11 -19.13 -16.25 29.46
C VAL A 11 -19.22 -14.87 28.81
N LEU A 12 -18.06 -14.23 28.67
CA LEU A 12 -17.91 -12.98 27.94
C LEU A 12 -18.11 -13.26 26.44
N PRO A 13 -19.05 -12.61 25.74
CA PRO A 13 -19.19 -12.81 24.31
C PRO A 13 -17.98 -12.18 23.62
N LEU A 14 -17.08 -13.03 23.14
CA LEU A 14 -15.97 -12.61 22.28
C LEU A 14 -16.58 -12.14 20.95
N VAL A 15 -16.82 -10.84 20.84
CA VAL A 15 -17.20 -10.19 19.59
C VAL A 15 -16.05 -10.40 18.62
N LEU A 16 -16.19 -11.38 17.72
CA LEU A 16 -15.35 -11.55 16.54
C LEU A 16 -15.63 -10.37 15.62
N LEU A 17 -14.86 -9.29 15.81
CA LEU A 17 -14.75 -8.23 14.81
C LEU A 17 -14.27 -8.89 13.52
N PRO A 18 -15.00 -8.78 12.40
CA PRO A 18 -14.47 -9.20 11.12
C PRO A 18 -13.34 -8.22 10.81
N PHE A 19 -12.11 -8.62 11.13
CA PHE A 19 -10.94 -8.05 10.50
C PHE A 19 -11.09 -8.40 9.02
N GLY A 20 -11.71 -7.48 8.28
CA GLY A 20 -11.55 -7.42 6.84
C GLY A 20 -10.05 -7.33 6.62
N ALA A 21 -9.43 -8.45 6.29
CA ALA A 21 -8.06 -8.51 5.83
C ALA A 21 -8.03 -7.84 4.47
N VAL A 22 -8.11 -6.51 4.47
CA VAL A 22 -7.55 -5.72 3.40
C VAL A 22 -6.10 -6.17 3.35
N ALA A 23 -5.70 -6.76 2.22
CA ALA A 23 -4.32 -7.16 1.98
C ALA A 23 -3.42 -6.07 2.53
N ALA A 24 -2.47 -6.44 3.40
CA ALA A 24 -1.64 -5.51 4.15
C ALA A 24 -0.75 -4.72 3.18
N CYS A 25 -1.36 -3.73 2.54
CA CYS A 25 -0.69 -2.70 1.78
C CYS A 25 0.18 -1.94 2.77
N GLY A 26 1.48 -2.07 2.60
CA GLY A 26 2.43 -1.58 3.57
C GLY A 26 3.80 -1.45 2.95
N GLY A 27 4.57 -0.50 3.45
CA GLY A 27 5.86 -0.15 2.89
C GLY A 27 6.67 0.70 3.86
N GLU A 28 7.96 0.77 3.60
CA GLU A 28 8.87 1.64 4.32
C GLU A 28 8.96 2.99 3.59
N ASN A 29 8.94 4.08 4.37
CA ASN A 29 8.97 5.45 3.86
C ASN A 29 7.90 5.72 2.79
N SER A 30 6.76 5.04 2.92
CA SER A 30 5.63 5.19 2.02
C SER A 30 4.32 5.06 2.78
N LYS A 31 3.30 5.74 2.27
CA LYS A 31 1.93 5.61 2.75
C LYS A 31 1.07 5.03 1.64
N THR A 32 0.46 3.90 1.91
CA THR A 32 -0.38 3.17 0.95
C THR A 32 -1.84 3.23 1.39
N ASP A 33 -2.71 3.61 0.45
CA ASP A 33 -4.16 3.61 0.61
C ASP A 33 -4.79 2.76 -0.50
N CYS A 34 -5.39 1.63 -0.13
CA CYS A 34 -5.83 0.60 -1.05
C CYS A 34 -7.35 0.41 -1.02
N ASN A 35 -7.95 0.32 -2.21
CA ASN A 35 -9.32 -0.12 -2.44
C ASN A 35 -9.29 -1.46 -3.23
N ALA A 36 -10.45 -2.04 -3.53
CA ALA A 36 -10.61 -3.35 -4.16
C ALA A 36 -9.76 -3.57 -5.43
N ASN A 37 -9.59 -2.52 -6.26
CA ASN A 37 -8.88 -2.63 -7.56
C ASN A 37 -7.78 -1.57 -7.77
N SER A 38 -7.59 -0.64 -6.83
CA SER A 38 -6.63 0.45 -6.99
C SER A 38 -5.99 0.84 -5.66
N CYS A 39 -4.73 1.24 -5.72
CA CYS A 39 -3.94 1.69 -4.59
C CYS A 39 -3.30 3.03 -4.92
N THR A 40 -3.41 3.98 -3.99
CA THR A 40 -2.67 5.24 -4.04
C THR A 40 -1.51 5.12 -3.07
N VAL A 41 -0.29 5.36 -3.57
CA VAL A 41 0.93 5.24 -2.80
C VAL A 41 1.66 6.57 -2.81
N THR A 42 1.93 7.09 -1.63
CA THR A 42 2.75 8.28 -1.45
C THR A 42 4.11 7.85 -0.93
N PHE A 43 5.14 7.97 -1.75
CA PHE A 43 6.53 7.71 -1.39
C PHE A 43 7.20 8.99 -0.88
N ASP A 44 8.00 8.87 0.17
CA ASP A 44 8.88 9.96 0.62
C ASP A 44 10.12 10.03 -0.29
N ARG A 45 10.54 11.25 -0.63
CA ARG A 45 11.71 11.51 -1.49
C ARG A 45 12.99 11.63 -0.64
N GLY A 46 14.12 11.32 -1.27
CA GLY A 46 15.44 11.47 -0.64
C GLY A 46 15.83 10.35 0.33
N VAL A 47 15.01 9.30 0.41
CA VAL A 47 15.25 8.07 1.17
C VAL A 47 14.86 6.87 0.31
N ASP A 48 15.33 5.68 0.67
CA ASP A 48 14.86 4.43 0.06
C ASP A 48 13.40 4.19 0.46
N ALA A 49 12.49 4.30 -0.51
CA ALA A 49 11.06 4.16 -0.31
C ALA A 49 10.50 2.99 -1.13
N ASN A 50 9.73 2.12 -0.46
CA ASN A 50 9.12 0.95 -1.07
C ASN A 50 7.71 0.72 -0.53
N ALA A 51 6.86 0.05 -1.30
CA ALA A 51 5.51 -0.36 -0.90
C ALA A 51 5.19 -1.72 -1.50
N SER A 52 4.54 -2.59 -0.71
CA SER A 52 3.94 -3.83 -1.19
C SER A 52 2.47 -3.59 -1.48
N ILE A 53 2.06 -3.84 -2.72
CA ILE A 53 0.73 -3.53 -3.25
C ILE A 53 0.25 -4.75 -4.01
N PHE A 54 -0.94 -5.27 -3.70
CA PHE A 54 -1.47 -6.48 -4.34
C PHE A 54 -0.52 -7.70 -4.33
N GLY A 55 0.42 -7.76 -3.38
CA GLY A 55 1.44 -8.81 -3.31
C GLY A 55 2.68 -8.59 -4.19
N VAL A 56 2.75 -7.51 -4.95
CA VAL A 56 3.95 -7.08 -5.69
C VAL A 56 4.64 -5.92 -4.98
N LYS A 57 5.97 -5.82 -5.14
CA LYS A 57 6.75 -4.72 -4.58
C LYS A 57 6.88 -3.59 -5.60
N ALA A 58 6.60 -2.37 -5.15
CA ALA A 58 6.80 -1.13 -5.87
C ALA A 58 7.87 -0.29 -5.14
N GLU A 59 8.92 0.11 -5.85
CA GLU A 59 10.04 0.88 -5.28
C GLU A 59 10.20 2.19 -6.05
N LEU A 60 10.47 3.27 -5.32
CA LEU A 60 10.83 4.54 -5.92
C LEU A 60 12.33 4.56 -6.22
N VAL A 61 12.69 4.49 -7.51
CA VAL A 61 14.10 4.43 -7.93
C VAL A 61 14.67 5.82 -8.15
N SER A 62 13.94 6.67 -8.88
CA SER A 62 14.39 8.04 -9.15
C SER A 62 13.23 8.99 -9.40
N VAL A 63 13.47 10.27 -9.13
CA VAL A 63 12.56 11.36 -9.47
C VAL A 63 13.38 12.47 -10.13
N GLN A 64 13.16 12.69 -11.43
CA GLN A 64 13.87 13.66 -12.24
C GLN A 64 12.88 14.66 -12.82
N ASN A 65 12.88 15.89 -12.32
CA ASN A 65 11.92 16.94 -12.70
C ASN A 65 10.47 16.46 -12.59
N GLU A 66 9.82 16.22 -13.73
CA GLU A 66 8.43 15.78 -13.89
C GLU A 66 8.32 14.32 -14.34
N THR A 67 9.37 13.53 -14.12
CA THR A 67 9.43 12.12 -14.50
C THR A 67 9.85 11.27 -13.32
N VAL A 68 9.12 10.18 -13.08
CA VAL A 68 9.34 9.27 -11.95
C VAL A 68 9.70 7.90 -12.48
N THR A 69 10.83 7.37 -12.03
CA THR A 69 11.23 5.99 -12.29
C THR A 69 10.83 5.13 -11.10
N LEU A 70 9.98 4.15 -11.36
CA LEU A 70 9.48 3.18 -10.39
C LEU A 70 9.97 1.80 -10.78
N LYS A 71 10.17 0.92 -9.79
CA LYS A 71 10.39 -0.50 -10.03
C LYS A 71 9.21 -1.28 -9.48
N ILE A 72 8.43 -1.91 -10.35
CA ILE A 72 7.23 -2.67 -9.97
C ILE A 72 7.45 -4.13 -10.36
N ALA A 73 7.27 -5.03 -9.39
CA ALA A 73 7.48 -6.47 -9.57
C ALA A 73 8.87 -6.85 -10.12
N GLY A 74 9.88 -5.97 -9.94
CA GLY A 74 11.22 -6.17 -10.49
C GLY A 74 11.50 -5.41 -11.79
N GLU A 75 10.48 -4.92 -12.48
CA GLU A 75 10.59 -4.19 -13.74
C GLU A 75 10.66 -2.68 -13.51
N GLN A 76 11.59 -2.00 -14.19
CA GLN A 76 11.69 -0.53 -14.09
C GLN A 76 10.84 0.16 -15.16
N VAL A 77 9.94 1.02 -14.71
CA VAL A 77 9.05 1.82 -15.55
C VAL A 77 9.26 3.29 -15.26
N THR A 78 9.23 4.11 -16.32
CA THR A 78 9.41 5.57 -16.20
C THR A 78 8.11 6.26 -16.59
N VAL A 79 7.50 6.94 -15.64
CA VAL A 79 6.15 7.52 -15.77
C VAL A 79 6.25 9.04 -15.65
N PRO A 80 5.79 9.80 -16.66
CA PRO A 80 5.71 11.26 -16.55
C PRO A 80 4.54 11.65 -15.63
N VAL A 81 4.68 12.80 -14.97
CA VAL A 81 3.63 13.39 -14.12
C VAL A 81 2.45 13.85 -14.98
N GLY A 82 1.22 13.63 -14.49
CA GLY A 82 -0.02 14.10 -15.14
C GLY A 82 -0.81 12.95 -15.76
N ASP A 83 -1.32 13.15 -16.97
CA ASP A 83 -2.18 12.18 -17.67
C ASP A 83 -1.41 10.96 -18.24
N GLY A 84 -0.09 10.91 -18.01
CA GLY A 84 0.74 9.78 -18.36
C GLY A 84 0.40 8.55 -17.54
N GLN A 85 0.06 7.47 -18.23
CA GLN A 85 -0.11 6.14 -17.63
C GLN A 85 0.84 5.17 -18.32
N GLN A 86 1.51 4.32 -17.55
CA GLN A 86 2.36 3.25 -18.07
C GLN A 86 1.90 1.92 -17.48
N GLN A 87 2.11 0.84 -18.23
CA GLN A 87 1.79 -0.50 -17.76
C GLN A 87 3.07 -1.21 -17.30
N ALA A 88 3.02 -1.87 -16.15
CA ALA A 88 4.10 -2.70 -15.63
C ALA A 88 3.48 -3.92 -14.95
N ASP A 89 3.87 -5.13 -15.36
CA ASP A 89 3.41 -6.41 -14.77
C ASP A 89 1.87 -6.53 -14.62
N GLY A 90 1.10 -6.06 -15.61
CA GLY A 90 -0.38 -6.10 -15.54
C GLY A 90 -1.02 -5.04 -14.64
N PHE A 91 -0.23 -4.08 -14.15
CA PHE A 91 -0.72 -2.90 -13.43
C PHE A 91 -0.60 -1.64 -14.27
N ASN A 92 -1.62 -0.80 -14.23
CA ASN A 92 -1.57 0.56 -14.72
C ASN A 92 -1.03 1.47 -13.63
N VAL A 93 0.02 2.23 -13.96
CA VAL A 93 0.77 3.11 -13.08
C VAL A 93 0.64 4.52 -13.59
N SER A 94 0.18 5.45 -12.75
CA SER A 94 0.09 6.87 -13.06
C SER A 94 0.68 7.71 -11.94
N VAL A 95 1.37 8.78 -12.29
CA VAL A 95 1.95 9.70 -11.31
C VAL A 95 1.00 10.88 -11.14
N GLN A 96 0.40 10.96 -9.96
CA GLN A 96 -0.60 11.98 -9.65
C GLN A 96 0.04 13.32 -9.30
N SER A 97 1.13 13.28 -8.52
CA SER A 97 1.83 14.50 -8.10
C SER A 97 3.27 14.20 -7.69
N VAL A 98 4.13 15.18 -7.94
CA VAL A 98 5.52 15.20 -7.46
C VAL A 98 5.71 16.52 -6.74
N THR A 99 6.01 16.45 -5.44
CA THR A 99 6.40 17.61 -4.62
C THR A 99 7.88 17.49 -4.26
N LYS A 100 8.42 18.49 -3.55
CA LYS A 100 9.81 18.47 -3.10
C LYS A 100 10.13 17.24 -2.25
N ASP A 101 9.18 16.84 -1.41
CA ASP A 101 9.41 15.83 -0.36
C ASP A 101 8.66 14.51 -0.61
N LYS A 102 7.65 14.49 -1.50
CA LYS A 102 6.79 13.32 -1.70
C LYS A 102 6.45 13.10 -3.18
N VAL A 103 6.19 11.86 -3.54
CA VAL A 103 5.62 11.48 -4.85
C VAL A 103 4.38 10.64 -4.61
N THR A 104 3.26 11.03 -5.22
CA THR A 104 2.02 10.26 -5.17
C THR A 104 1.79 9.55 -6.49
N VAL A 105 1.67 8.23 -6.42
CA VAL A 105 1.48 7.33 -7.55
C VAL A 105 0.17 6.58 -7.33
N LYS A 106 -0.59 6.39 -8.40
CA LYS A 106 -1.76 5.51 -8.38
C LYS A 106 -1.44 4.27 -9.20
N ILE A 107 -1.71 3.11 -8.60
CA ILE A 107 -1.47 1.79 -9.18
C ILE A 107 -2.79 1.04 -9.16
N GLN A 108 -3.21 0.50 -10.29
CA GLN A 108 -4.47 -0.20 -10.42
C GLN A 108 -4.32 -1.40 -11.35
N HIS A 109 -5.10 -2.46 -11.13
CA HIS A 109 -5.12 -3.58 -12.08
C HIS A 109 -5.57 -3.09 -13.47
N SER A 110 -4.96 -3.65 -14.52
CA SER A 110 -5.36 -3.39 -15.91
C SER A 110 -6.62 -4.13 -16.32
#